data_AF-A0A8H5YQ00-F1
#
_entry.id   AF-A0A8H5YQ00-F1
#
_cell.length_a   1.000
_cell.length_b   1.000
_cell.length_c   1.000
_cell.angle_alpha   90.00
_cell.angle_beta   90.00
_cell.angle_gamma   90.00
#
_symmetry.space_group_name_H-M   'P 1'
#
loop_
_entity.id
_entity.type
_entity.pdbx_description
1 polymer ?
#
loop_
_entity_poly.entity_id
_entity_poly.type
_entity_poly.pdbx_seq_one_letter_code
_entity_poly.pdbx_strand_id
1 'polypeptide(L)'
;MDLDAFAKHFTSRLKMACVVYGNRGLGDSDTGPGQPRQEIVPDLQVADISDAITFAQSRSEVDPERIGAWGKALGSKSAWKNEVTLKSLELFRAHDPSAWIHRISLTPLLMTVAENDVLTPTDLALEAYSRAREPKQLSILPGGHFDAYTGNNFERNVARQIKFLKEYLGVDDN
;
A
#
# COMPACT_ATOMS: atom_id res chain seq x y z
N MET A 1 -3.37 1.96 -13.34
CA MET A 1 -2.15 1.13 -13.32
C MET A 1 -2.28 0.10 -12.21
N ASP A 2 -2.03 -1.16 -12.52
CA ASP A 2 -2.23 -2.31 -11.63
C ASP A 2 -1.06 -2.48 -10.63
N LEU A 3 -1.29 -3.16 -9.50
CA LEU A 3 -0.25 -3.50 -8.52
C LEU A 3 0.90 -4.28 -9.16
N ASP A 4 0.58 -5.13 -10.14
CA ASP A 4 1.56 -5.87 -10.93
C ASP A 4 2.57 -4.98 -11.65
N ALA A 5 2.17 -3.77 -12.05
CA ALA A 5 3.10 -2.84 -12.69
C ALA A 5 4.17 -2.36 -11.70
N PHE A 6 3.79 -2.02 -10.47
CA PHE A 6 4.75 -1.66 -9.42
C PHE A 6 5.68 -2.83 -9.09
N ALA A 7 5.11 -4.02 -8.88
CA ALA A 7 5.89 -5.22 -8.61
C ALA A 7 6.92 -5.47 -9.71
N LYS A 8 6.52 -5.43 -10.99
CA LYS A 8 7.44 -5.56 -12.13
C LYS A 8 8.52 -4.48 -12.13
N HIS A 9 8.19 -3.23 -11.82
CA HIS A 9 9.17 -2.15 -11.79
C HIS A 9 10.21 -2.33 -10.67
N PHE A 10 9.80 -2.84 -9.50
CA PHE A 10 10.70 -3.16 -8.41
C PHE A 10 11.57 -4.36 -8.75
N THR A 11 10.97 -5.50 -9.12
CA THR A 11 11.70 -6.74 -9.38
C THR A 11 12.56 -6.69 -10.64
N SER A 12 12.31 -5.75 -11.57
CA SER A 12 13.20 -5.53 -12.71
C SER A 12 14.45 -4.72 -12.37
N ARG A 13 14.46 -3.98 -11.26
CA ARG A 13 15.55 -3.06 -10.86
C ARG A 13 16.27 -3.49 -9.59
N LEU A 14 15.59 -4.21 -8.71
CA LEU A 14 16.05 -4.60 -7.40
C LEU A 14 16.01 -6.12 -7.26
N LYS A 15 17.00 -6.68 -6.58
CA LYS A 15 17.05 -8.09 -6.18
C LYS A 15 16.10 -8.33 -5.02
N MET A 16 14.81 -8.33 -5.31
CA MET A 16 13.76 -8.56 -4.32
C MET A 16 12.61 -9.39 -4.90
N ALA A 17 11.86 -10.06 -4.01
CA ALA A 17 10.59 -10.66 -4.33
C ALA A 17 9.44 -9.69 -4.00
N CYS A 18 8.33 -9.82 -4.72
CA CYS A 18 7.09 -9.11 -4.40
C CYS A 18 5.93 -10.10 -4.32
N VAL A 19 5.18 -10.04 -3.22
CA VAL A 19 3.89 -10.73 -3.09
C VAL A 19 2.80 -9.71 -3.43
N VAL A 20 2.06 -9.96 -4.51
CA VAL A 20 0.89 -9.18 -4.90
C VAL A 20 -0.34 -10.03 -4.64
N TYR A 21 -1.29 -9.52 -3.86
CA TYR A 21 -2.49 -10.24 -3.48
C TYR A 21 -3.70 -9.32 -3.43
N GLY A 22 -4.90 -9.90 -3.56
CA GLY A 22 -6.16 -9.20 -3.31
C GLY A 22 -6.62 -9.44 -1.87
N ASN A 23 -7.21 -8.44 -1.23
CA ASN A 23 -7.85 -8.64 0.08
C ASN A 23 -9.01 -9.63 -0.03
N ARG A 24 -9.36 -10.28 1.08
CA ARG A 24 -10.46 -11.25 1.16
C ARG A 24 -11.74 -10.73 0.49
N GLY A 25 -12.37 -11.58 -0.32
CA GLY A 25 -13.62 -11.28 -1.04
C GLY A 25 -13.51 -10.32 -2.22
N LEU A 26 -12.30 -9.83 -2.54
CA LEU A 26 -12.01 -8.97 -3.70
C LEU A 26 -11.18 -9.72 -4.74
N GLY A 27 -11.37 -9.35 -6.01
CA GLY A 27 -10.61 -9.94 -7.13
C GLY A 27 -10.70 -11.46 -7.16
N ASP A 28 -9.56 -12.14 -7.22
CA ASP A 28 -9.50 -13.60 -7.22
C ASP A 28 -9.42 -14.22 -5.82
N SER A 29 -9.36 -13.40 -4.76
CA SER A 29 -9.28 -13.88 -3.39
C SER A 29 -10.63 -14.37 -2.88
N ASP A 30 -10.61 -15.51 -2.19
CA ASP A 30 -11.79 -16.12 -1.59
C ASP A 30 -12.37 -15.28 -0.45
N THR A 31 -13.56 -15.67 -0.01
CA THR A 31 -14.20 -15.18 1.21
C THR A 31 -14.55 -16.37 2.11
N GLY A 32 -14.79 -16.12 3.39
CA GLY A 32 -15.15 -17.18 4.33
C GLY A 32 -16.47 -17.86 3.93
N PRO A 33 -16.72 -19.12 4.35
CA PRO A 33 -17.99 -19.79 4.09
C PRO A 33 -19.19 -18.93 4.53
N GLY A 34 -20.11 -18.68 3.59
CA GLY A 34 -21.30 -17.85 3.83
C GLY A 34 -21.06 -16.35 3.94
N GLN A 35 -19.82 -15.86 3.76
CA GLN A 35 -19.50 -14.44 3.78
C GLN A 35 -19.74 -13.79 2.40
N PRO A 36 -20.12 -12.50 2.35
CA PRO A 36 -20.33 -11.81 1.09
C PRO A 36 -19.02 -11.60 0.32
N ARG A 37 -19.15 -11.48 -1.01
CA ARG A 37 -18.12 -10.92 -1.90
C ARG A 37 -18.25 -9.39 -1.89
N GLN A 38 -17.19 -8.69 -2.28
CA GLN A 38 -17.18 -7.22 -2.32
C GLN A 38 -17.47 -6.57 -0.95
N GLU A 39 -17.05 -7.20 0.15
CA GLU A 39 -17.15 -6.61 1.48
C GLU A 39 -15.77 -6.13 1.96
N ILE A 40 -15.69 -4.83 2.26
CA ILE A 40 -14.49 -4.19 2.79
C ILE A 40 -14.67 -4.04 4.29
N VAL A 41 -13.94 -4.86 5.05
CA VAL A 41 -13.82 -4.75 6.51
C VAL A 41 -12.39 -4.36 6.82
N PRO A 42 -12.09 -3.07 7.06
CA PRO A 42 -10.72 -2.59 7.19
C PRO A 42 -9.87 -3.38 8.20
N ASP A 43 -10.42 -3.67 9.38
CA ASP A 43 -9.69 -4.40 10.42
C ASP A 43 -9.29 -5.83 9.99
N LEU A 44 -10.13 -6.50 9.19
CA LEU A 44 -9.79 -7.80 8.62
C LEU A 44 -8.77 -7.69 7.50
N GLN A 45 -8.82 -6.62 6.71
CA GLN A 45 -7.82 -6.38 5.66
C GLN A 45 -6.44 -6.00 6.23
N VAL A 46 -6.41 -5.34 7.40
CA VAL A 46 -5.15 -5.15 8.15
C VAL A 46 -4.56 -6.50 8.58
N ALA A 47 -5.39 -7.44 9.03
CA ALA A 47 -4.95 -8.80 9.35
C ALA A 47 -4.46 -9.56 8.10
N ASP A 48 -5.09 -9.36 6.93
CA ASP A 48 -4.63 -9.95 5.66
C ASP A 48 -3.18 -9.56 5.32
N ILE A 49 -2.75 -8.34 5.68
CA ILE A 49 -1.35 -7.90 5.50
C ILE A 49 -0.41 -8.73 6.38
N SER A 50 -0.78 -9.02 7.63
CA SER A 50 0.01 -9.87 8.54
C SER A 50 0.12 -11.30 8.01
N ASP A 51 -0.95 -11.84 7.44
CA ASP A 51 -0.95 -13.17 6.82
C ASP A 51 -0.07 -13.20 5.56
N ALA A 52 -0.12 -12.16 4.73
CA ALA A 52 0.74 -12.02 3.55
C ALA A 52 2.23 -11.91 3.92
N ILE A 53 2.56 -11.20 5.01
CA ILE A 53 3.92 -11.16 5.56
C ILE A 53 4.36 -12.55 6.03
N THR A 54 3.50 -13.26 6.77
CA THR A 54 3.79 -14.62 7.24
C THR A 54 4.02 -15.58 6.08
N PHE A 55 3.21 -15.49 5.02
CA PHE A 55 3.40 -16.24 3.79
C PHE A 55 4.75 -15.91 3.14
N ALA A 56 5.11 -14.63 3.00
CA ALA A 56 6.39 -14.22 2.42
C ALA A 56 7.57 -14.76 3.23
N GLN A 57 7.52 -14.69 4.56
CA GLN A 57 8.56 -15.22 5.45
C GLN A 57 8.72 -16.75 5.37
N SER A 58 7.70 -17.48 4.93
CA SER A 58 7.77 -18.94 4.75
C SER A 58 8.53 -19.38 3.49
N ARG A 59 8.85 -18.44 2.59
CA ARG A 59 9.51 -18.72 1.31
C ARG A 59 11.01 -18.85 1.51
N SER A 60 11.60 -19.94 1.01
CA SER A 60 13.05 -20.22 1.13
C SER A 60 13.94 -19.15 0.48
N GLU A 61 13.41 -18.46 -0.52
CA GLU A 61 14.07 -17.41 -1.30
C GLU A 61 13.95 -16.01 -0.67
N VAL A 62 13.24 -15.87 0.46
CA VAL A 62 13.00 -14.60 1.14
C VAL A 62 13.78 -14.54 2.45
N ASP A 63 14.48 -13.42 2.70
CA ASP A 63 15.07 -13.11 4.01
C ASP A 63 13.95 -12.60 4.94
N PRO A 64 13.58 -13.33 6.01
CA PRO A 64 12.47 -12.95 6.88
C PRO A 64 12.72 -11.67 7.69
N GLU A 65 13.97 -11.22 7.80
CA GLU A 65 14.36 -9.98 8.49
C GLU A 65 14.30 -8.74 7.58
N ARG A 66 14.03 -8.92 6.27
CA ARG A 66 14.00 -7.85 5.27
C ARG A 66 12.66 -7.77 4.54
N ILE A 67 11.59 -7.65 5.32
CA ILE A 67 10.22 -7.51 4.80
C ILE A 67 9.76 -6.05 4.84
N GLY A 68 9.27 -5.56 3.71
CA GLY A 68 8.57 -4.28 3.61
C GLY A 68 7.10 -4.47 3.25
N ALA A 69 6.23 -3.65 3.82
CA ALA A 69 4.83 -3.52 3.40
C ALA A 69 4.69 -2.31 2.47
N TRP A 70 3.94 -2.49 1.38
CA TRP A 70 3.69 -1.44 0.40
C TRP A 70 2.22 -1.45 -0.02
N GLY A 71 1.64 -0.27 -0.21
CA GLY A 71 0.25 -0.15 -0.61
C GLY A 71 -0.02 1.15 -1.35
N LYS A 72 -1.09 1.14 -2.13
CA LYS A 72 -1.69 2.32 -2.75
C LYS A 72 -3.17 2.37 -2.39
N ALA A 73 -3.80 3.52 -2.63
CA ALA A 73 -5.25 3.64 -2.49
C ALA A 73 -5.98 2.60 -3.36
N LEU A 74 -7.19 2.24 -2.93
CA LEU A 74 -8.08 1.36 -3.70
C LEU A 74 -8.25 1.94 -5.10
N GLY A 75 -7.73 1.20 -6.09
CA GLY A 75 -7.70 1.61 -7.47
C GLY A 75 -8.32 0.54 -8.36
N SER A 76 -8.89 0.96 -9.49
CA SER A 76 -9.65 0.06 -10.36
C SER A 76 -8.77 -0.74 -11.33
N LYS A 77 -9.19 -2.01 -11.49
CA LYS A 77 -8.90 -3.03 -12.53
C LYS A 77 -7.58 -3.80 -12.38
N SER A 78 -7.61 -5.14 -12.29
CA SER A 78 -8.23 -6.05 -13.29
C SER A 78 -9.46 -6.90 -12.88
N ALA A 79 -9.80 -7.07 -11.61
CA ALA A 79 -10.95 -7.90 -11.17
C ALA A 79 -11.93 -7.24 -10.17
N TRP A 80 -11.73 -5.97 -9.83
CA TRP A 80 -12.61 -5.22 -8.93
C TRP A 80 -13.94 -4.86 -9.59
N LYS A 81 -15.05 -5.14 -8.90
CA LYS A 81 -16.39 -4.64 -9.26
C LYS A 81 -16.67 -3.41 -8.43
N ASN A 82 -17.19 -2.35 -9.06
CA ASN A 82 -17.52 -1.10 -8.38
C ASN A 82 -18.82 -1.21 -7.58
N GLU A 83 -18.84 -2.14 -6.64
CA GLU A 83 -19.96 -2.47 -5.76
C GLU A 83 -19.35 -2.82 -4.41
N VAL A 84 -20.01 -2.45 -3.31
CA VAL A 84 -19.63 -2.84 -1.95
C VAL A 84 -20.89 -3.05 -1.10
N THR A 85 -20.79 -3.80 -0.01
CA THR A 85 -21.91 -3.92 0.95
C THR A 85 -22.14 -2.60 1.70
N LEU A 86 -23.38 -2.35 2.17
CA LEU A 86 -23.68 -1.17 3.00
C LEU A 86 -22.83 -1.14 4.29
N LYS A 87 -22.63 -2.32 4.89
CA LYS A 87 -21.72 -2.50 6.03
C LYS A 87 -20.29 -2.05 5.70
N SER A 88 -19.81 -2.31 4.49
CA SER A 88 -18.49 -1.83 4.06
C SER A 88 -18.40 -0.31 4.12
N LEU A 89 -19.44 0.41 3.68
CA LEU A 89 -19.45 1.87 3.70
C LEU A 89 -19.39 2.41 5.13
N GLU A 90 -20.15 1.82 6.05
CA GLU A 90 -20.16 2.22 7.46
C GLU A 90 -18.79 1.98 8.11
N LEU A 91 -18.24 0.76 7.94
CA LEU A 91 -16.97 0.38 8.55
C LEU A 91 -15.79 1.14 7.94
N PHE A 92 -15.78 1.34 6.63
CA PHE A 92 -14.75 2.14 5.96
C PHE A 92 -14.76 3.59 6.44
N ARG A 93 -15.95 4.20 6.62
CA ARG A 93 -16.06 5.57 7.15
C ARG A 93 -15.66 5.69 8.61
N ALA A 94 -15.82 4.63 9.40
CA ALA A 94 -15.41 4.59 10.80
C ALA A 94 -13.91 4.29 10.98
N HIS A 95 -13.23 3.83 9.94
CA HIS A 95 -11.82 3.45 10.00
C HIS A 95 -10.92 4.68 9.86
N ASP A 96 -10.24 5.04 10.95
CA ASP A 96 -9.25 6.12 11.00
C ASP A 96 -7.84 5.57 11.25
N PRO A 97 -7.10 5.18 10.19
CA PRO A 97 -5.73 4.70 10.34
C PRO A 97 -4.78 5.82 10.77
N SER A 98 -5.13 7.09 10.53
CA SER A 98 -4.27 8.24 10.84
C SER A 98 -4.09 8.45 12.35
N ALA A 99 -5.07 8.04 13.15
CA ALA A 99 -5.00 8.05 14.61
C ALA A 99 -3.83 7.21 15.16
N TRP A 100 -3.43 6.17 14.42
CA TRP A 100 -2.42 5.19 14.84
C TRP A 100 -1.04 5.40 14.20
N ILE A 101 -0.88 6.37 13.30
CA ILE A 101 0.34 6.55 12.49
C ILE A 101 1.63 6.70 13.31
N HIS A 102 1.53 7.25 14.53
CA HIS A 102 2.65 7.40 15.45
C HIS A 102 3.22 6.06 15.96
N ARG A 103 2.48 4.95 15.81
CA ARG A 103 2.87 3.59 16.20
C ARG A 103 3.71 2.87 15.14
N ILE A 104 3.85 3.43 13.94
CA ILE A 104 4.68 2.83 12.87
C ILE A 104 6.15 2.83 13.28
N SER A 105 6.62 3.88 13.95
CA SER A 105 7.98 3.97 14.46
C SER A 105 8.28 2.82 15.44
N LEU A 106 9.42 2.13 15.35
CA LEU A 106 10.68 2.49 14.66
C LEU A 106 10.79 2.06 13.19
N THR A 107 9.73 1.51 12.58
CA THR A 107 9.76 1.12 11.16
C THR A 107 9.84 2.35 10.26
N PRO A 108 10.80 2.41 9.31
CA PRO A 108 10.89 3.51 8.36
C PRO A 108 9.61 3.69 7.54
N LEU A 109 9.14 4.93 7.44
CA LEU A 109 7.94 5.29 6.69
C LEU A 109 8.25 6.20 5.50
N LEU A 110 7.79 5.84 4.31
CA LEU A 110 7.69 6.75 3.17
C LEU A 110 6.22 7.03 2.88
N MET A 111 5.82 8.32 2.92
CA MET A 111 4.51 8.76 2.43
C MET A 111 4.66 9.50 1.10
N THR A 112 3.92 9.06 0.09
CA THR A 112 3.74 9.82 -1.16
C THR A 112 2.38 10.51 -1.13
N VAL A 113 2.35 11.82 -1.35
CA VAL A 113 1.14 12.65 -1.29
C VAL A 113 1.02 13.45 -2.59
N ALA A 114 -0.16 13.49 -3.19
CA ALA A 114 -0.47 14.35 -4.33
C ALA A 114 -0.85 15.76 -3.83
N GLU A 115 -0.36 16.82 -4.47
CA GLU A 115 -0.57 18.21 -4.03
C GLU A 115 -2.04 18.64 -4.02
N ASN A 116 -2.80 18.22 -5.04
CA ASN A 116 -4.20 18.61 -5.25
C ASN A 116 -5.14 17.41 -5.09
N ASP A 117 -4.84 16.53 -4.13
CA ASP A 117 -5.68 15.38 -3.83
C ASP A 117 -6.97 15.82 -3.12
N VAL A 118 -8.12 15.48 -3.71
CA VAL A 118 -9.45 15.75 -3.16
C VAL A 118 -10.17 14.47 -2.74
N LEU A 119 -9.61 13.29 -3.05
CA LEU A 119 -10.18 11.99 -2.66
C LEU A 119 -9.64 11.57 -1.29
N THR A 120 -8.33 11.68 -1.10
CA THR A 120 -7.67 11.60 0.20
C THR A 120 -6.99 12.94 0.46
N PRO A 121 -7.70 13.91 1.07
CA PRO A 121 -7.27 15.31 1.08
C PRO A 121 -5.81 15.51 1.52
N THR A 122 -5.09 16.31 0.74
CA THR A 122 -3.66 16.58 0.93
C THR A 122 -3.36 17.06 2.35
N ASP A 123 -4.16 17.99 2.87
CA ASP A 123 -4.01 18.56 4.20
C ASP A 123 -4.12 17.50 5.31
N LEU A 124 -5.11 16.61 5.23
CA LEU A 124 -5.28 15.49 6.17
C LEU A 124 -4.10 14.50 6.10
N ALA A 125 -3.59 14.22 4.89
CA ALA A 125 -2.42 13.36 4.71
C ALA A 125 -1.15 13.98 5.33
N LEU A 126 -0.95 15.29 5.14
CA LEU A 126 0.18 16.04 5.73
C LEU A 126 0.04 16.16 7.25
N GLU A 127 -1.17 16.35 7.76
CA GLU A 127 -1.46 16.36 9.19
C GLU A 127 -1.10 15.00 9.82
N ALA A 128 -1.51 13.89 9.20
CA ALA A 128 -1.12 12.55 9.63
C ALA A 128 0.41 12.38 9.59
N TYR A 129 1.07 12.76 8.50
CA TYR A 129 2.54 12.70 8.40
C TYR A 129 3.24 13.51 9.50
N SER A 130 2.68 14.64 9.91
CA SER A 130 3.23 15.46 11.00
C SER A 130 3.25 14.69 12.34
N ARG A 131 2.22 13.86 12.60
CA ARG A 131 2.11 13.00 13.79
C ARG A 131 2.96 11.73 13.71
N ALA A 132 3.31 11.26 12.52
CA ALA A 132 4.21 10.14 12.35
C ALA A 132 5.57 10.44 13.01
N ARG A 133 6.23 9.41 13.56
CA ARG A 133 7.53 9.54 14.22
C ARG A 133 8.64 9.07 13.29
N GLU A 134 9.88 9.43 13.61
CA GLU A 134 11.06 9.06 12.83
C GLU A 134 11.37 7.55 12.91
N PRO A 135 12.09 6.98 11.92
CA PRO A 135 12.51 7.61 10.67
C PRO A 135 11.37 7.72 9.64
N LYS A 136 11.15 8.90 9.08
CA LYS A 136 10.11 9.13 8.06
C LYS A 136 10.59 10.01 6.91
N GLN A 137 10.02 9.77 5.73
CA GLN A 137 10.27 10.55 4.51
C GLN A 137 8.93 10.91 3.84
N LEU A 138 8.87 12.11 3.29
CA LEU A 138 7.73 12.60 2.51
C LEU A 138 8.13 12.79 1.04
N SER A 139 7.23 12.45 0.14
CA SER A 139 7.35 12.72 -1.30
C SER A 139 6.07 13.36 -1.81
N ILE A 140 6.11 14.67 -2.10
CA ILE A 140 4.98 15.39 -2.66
C ILE A 140 5.07 15.37 -4.20
N LEU A 141 3.97 15.02 -4.86
CA LEU A 141 3.84 14.95 -6.32
C LEU A 141 2.80 15.96 -6.83
N PRO A 142 3.06 16.66 -7.95
CA PRO A 142 2.06 17.56 -8.53
C PRO A 142 0.88 16.75 -9.09
N GLY A 143 -0.33 17.30 -8.99
CA GLY A 143 -1.54 16.69 -9.53
C GLY A 143 -2.50 16.16 -8.46
N GLY A 144 -3.50 15.40 -8.88
CA GLY A 144 -4.52 14.79 -8.04
C GLY A 144 -4.23 13.33 -7.68
N HIS A 145 -5.16 12.71 -6.95
CA HIS A 145 -5.02 11.39 -6.33
C HIS A 145 -4.42 10.30 -7.23
N PHE A 146 -4.85 10.24 -8.49
CA PHE A 146 -4.45 9.18 -9.43
C PHE A 146 -3.24 9.53 -10.29
N ASP A 147 -2.77 10.78 -10.27
CA ASP A 147 -1.65 11.22 -11.12
C ASP A 147 -0.33 10.61 -10.70
N ALA A 148 -0.20 10.14 -9.45
CA ALA A 148 0.97 9.40 -8.95
C ALA A 148 1.21 8.06 -9.65
N TYR A 149 0.24 7.57 -10.44
CA TYR A 149 0.27 6.26 -11.10
C TYR A 149 0.43 6.33 -12.62
N THR A 150 0.67 7.51 -13.20
CA THR A 150 0.82 7.68 -14.66
C THR A 150 1.94 8.66 -15.02
N GLY A 151 2.45 8.54 -16.26
CA GLY A 151 3.40 9.48 -16.85
C GLY A 151 4.64 9.78 -16.01
N ASN A 152 5.11 11.03 -16.05
CA ASN A 152 6.32 11.47 -15.35
C ASN A 152 6.20 11.34 -13.82
N ASN A 153 4.99 11.48 -13.28
CA ASN A 153 4.74 11.34 -11.85
C ASN A 153 4.95 9.90 -11.39
N PHE A 154 4.52 8.91 -12.17
CA PHE A 154 4.81 7.52 -11.88
C PHE A 154 6.31 7.23 -11.82
N GLU A 155 7.07 7.65 -12.84
CA GLU A 155 8.52 7.44 -12.87
C GLU A 155 9.22 8.12 -11.67
N ARG A 156 8.83 9.35 -11.34
CA ARG A 156 9.34 10.07 -10.16
C ARG A 156 9.00 9.34 -8.85
N ASN A 157 7.76 8.84 -8.74
CA ASN A 157 7.28 8.13 -7.55
C ASN A 157 8.02 6.81 -7.35
N VAL A 158 8.13 5.99 -8.40
CA VAL A 158 8.84 4.70 -8.38
C VAL A 158 10.31 4.91 -8.06
N ALA A 159 10.98 5.89 -8.68
CA ALA A 159 12.38 6.18 -8.40
C ALA A 159 12.60 6.56 -6.92
N ARG A 160 11.69 7.34 -6.34
CA ARG A 160 11.73 7.69 -4.90
C ARG A 160 11.54 6.48 -4.00
N GLN A 161 10.58 5.60 -4.33
CA GLN A 161 10.32 4.37 -3.59
C GLN A 161 11.50 3.40 -3.67
N ILE A 162 12.11 3.23 -4.85
CA ILE A 162 13.31 2.40 -5.02
C ILE A 162 14.45 2.90 -4.13
N LYS A 163 14.73 4.21 -4.13
CA LYS A 163 15.76 4.78 -3.26
C LYS A 163 15.50 4.47 -1.78
N PHE A 164 14.25 4.60 -1.34
CA PHE A 164 13.84 4.30 0.03
C PHE A 164 14.01 2.82 0.40
N LEU A 165 13.58 1.92 -0.49
CA LEU A 165 13.74 0.47 -0.27
C LEU A 165 15.23 0.09 -0.17
N LYS A 166 16.09 0.64 -1.03
CA LYS A 166 17.55 0.42 -0.94
C LYS A 166 18.12 0.90 0.39
N GLU A 167 17.70 2.08 0.84
CA GLU A 167 18.18 2.70 2.08
C GLU A 167 17.80 1.88 3.33
N TYR A 168 16.57 1.37 3.40
CA TYR A 168 16.05 0.77 4.64
C TYR A 168 15.90 -0.76 4.63
N LEU A 169 15.76 -1.38 3.45
CA LEU A 169 15.77 -2.85 3.33
C LEU A 169 17.12 -3.41 2.86
N GLY A 170 18.05 -2.55 2.43
CA GLY A 170 19.37 -2.97 1.97
C GLY A 170 19.31 -3.90 0.75
N VAL A 171 18.35 -3.65 -0.16
CA VAL A 171 18.19 -4.40 -1.40
C VAL A 171 19.15 -3.88 -2.47
N ASP A 172 19.81 -4.80 -3.17
CA ASP A 172 20.76 -4.46 -4.24
C ASP A 172 20.05 -4.21 -5.57
N ASP A 173 20.72 -3.50 -6.48
CA ASP A 173 20.29 -3.43 -7.87
C ASP A 173 20.44 -4.80 -8.55
N ASN A 174 19.61 -5.08 -9.55
CA ASN A 174 19.74 -6.24 -10.43
C ASN A 174 20.97 -6.16 -11.32
#